data_AF-A0A369Q6P2-F1
#
_entry.id   AF-A0A369Q6P2-F1
#
_cell.length_a   1.000
_cell.length_b   1.000
_cell.length_c   1.000
_cell.angle_alpha   90.00
_cell.angle_beta   90.00
_cell.angle_gamma   90.00
#
_symmetry.space_group_name_H-M   'P 1'
#
loop_
_entity.id
_entity.type
_entity.pdbx_description
1 polymer ?
#
loop_
_entity_poly.entity_id
_entity_poly.type
_entity_poly.pdbx_seq_one_letter_code
_entity_poly.pdbx_strand_id
1 'polypeptide(L)'
;MPFLESLIGPVASLIDKIIPDKDARAKAKLELLKLEGTQELRHIEARLAAIVAEANSRDPWTSRARPSFLYVIYIMLLWSLPMGVLAAFNPATAKDIAIGMNAYLNGLPEPLYALFGTGYLGYTAARQWGKVKGVER
;
A
#
# COMPACT_ATOMS: atom_id res chain seq x y z
N MET A 1 0.79 17.61 4.53
CA MET A 1 1.15 18.43 3.36
C MET A 1 0.75 19.90 3.53
N PRO A 2 -0.51 20.31 3.81
CA PRO A 2 -0.83 21.75 3.87
C PRO A 2 -0.38 22.47 5.15
N PHE A 3 -0.33 21.75 6.28
CA PHE A 3 -0.07 22.36 7.59
C PHE A 3 1.38 22.81 7.83
N LEU A 4 2.37 22.12 7.23
CA LEU A 4 3.79 22.46 7.41
C LEU A 4 4.19 23.66 6.55
N GLU A 5 3.82 23.66 5.27
CA GLU A 5 3.97 24.85 4.39
C GLU A 5 3.25 26.08 4.97
N SER A 6 2.07 25.87 5.57
CA SER A 6 1.31 26.90 6.28
C SER A 6 1.99 27.45 7.54
N LEU A 7 2.87 26.68 8.20
CA LEU A 7 3.60 27.11 9.40
C LEU A 7 4.95 27.74 9.06
N ILE A 8 5.56 27.36 7.94
CA ILE A 8 6.84 27.88 7.49
C ILE A 8 6.75 29.37 7.14
N GLY A 9 5.69 29.81 6.48
CA GLY A 9 5.48 31.24 6.19
C GLY A 9 5.48 32.12 7.45
N PRO A 10 4.65 31.81 8.47
CA PRO A 10 4.66 32.49 9.76
C PRO A 10 6.00 32.42 10.50
N VAL A 11 6.65 31.25 10.57
CA VAL A 11 7.94 31.09 11.26
C VAL A 11 9.07 31.84 10.54
N ALA A 12 9.09 31.83 9.21
CA ALA A 12 10.04 32.61 8.41
C ALA A 12 9.83 34.12 8.60
N SER A 13 8.57 34.57 8.69
CA SER A 13 8.23 35.97 8.99
C SER A 13 8.63 36.39 10.40
N LEU A 14 8.58 35.45 11.35
CA LEU A 14 9.01 35.66 12.73
C LEU A 14 10.55 35.77 12.81
N ILE A 15 11.27 34.94 12.05
CA ILE A 15 12.73 35.06 11.88
C ILE A 15 13.11 36.40 11.25
N ASP A 16 12.33 36.87 10.26
CA ASP A 16 12.54 38.18 9.63
C ASP A 16 12.33 39.35 10.59
N LYS A 17 11.55 39.17 11.67
CA LYS A 17 11.25 40.20 12.67
C LYS A 17 12.18 40.13 13.89
N ILE A 18 12.70 38.95 14.22
CA ILE A 18 13.55 38.73 15.40
C ILE A 18 15.04 38.91 15.08
N ILE A 19 15.48 38.62 13.85
CA ILE A 19 16.90 38.68 13.47
C ILE A 19 17.14 39.89 12.53
N PRO A 20 17.74 40.99 13.01
CA PRO A 20 18.01 42.20 12.22
C PRO A 20 19.15 42.01 11.21
N ASP A 21 20.09 41.11 11.52
CA ASP A 21 21.26 40.80 10.71
C ASP A 21 20.90 39.90 9.52
N LYS A 22 21.30 40.31 8.31
CA LYS A 22 20.93 39.62 7.05
C LYS A 22 21.59 38.25 6.91
N ASP A 23 22.82 38.08 7.41
CA ASP A 23 23.56 36.82 7.29
C ASP A 23 23.07 35.79 8.31
N ALA A 24 22.75 36.24 9.53
CA ALA A 24 22.16 35.37 10.56
C ALA A 24 20.76 34.86 10.16
N ARG A 25 19.96 35.70 9.49
CA ARG A 25 18.64 35.34 8.96
C ARG A 25 18.72 34.31 7.82
N ALA A 26 19.68 34.47 6.91
CA ALA A 26 19.89 33.51 5.82
C ALA A 26 20.32 32.14 6.36
N LYS A 27 21.18 32.11 7.39
CA LYS A 27 21.57 30.87 8.08
C LYS A 27 20.38 30.20 8.78
N ALA A 28 19.55 30.95 9.49
CA ALA A 28 18.36 30.40 10.15
C ALA A 28 17.33 29.82 9.16
N LYS A 29 17.11 30.48 8.01
CA LYS A 29 16.25 29.96 6.93
C LYS A 29 16.85 28.70 6.28
N LEU A 30 18.16 28.65 6.09
CA LEU A 30 18.85 27.46 5.59
C LEU A 30 18.78 26.29 6.56
N GLU A 31 18.90 26.54 7.87
CA GLU A 31 18.73 25.52 8.91
C GLU A 31 17.28 24.99 8.96
N LEU A 32 16.28 25.86 8.82
CA LEU A 32 14.88 25.43 8.71
C LEU A 32 14.63 24.53 7.50
N LEU A 33 15.14 24.89 6.32
CA LEU A 33 15.03 24.08 5.11
C LEU A 33 15.74 22.73 5.26
N LYS A 34 16.90 22.69 5.92
CA LYS A 34 17.62 21.45 6.23
C LYS A 34 16.85 20.56 7.21
N LEU A 35 16.23 21.15 8.23
CA LEU A 35 15.41 20.44 9.20
C LEU A 35 14.15 19.85 8.54
N GLU A 36 13.52 20.60 7.64
CA GLU A 36 12.38 20.15 6.83
C GLU A 36 12.77 18.97 5.94
N GLY A 37 13.86 19.10 5.16
CA GLY A 37 14.36 18.00 4.32
C GLY A 37 14.71 16.75 5.12
N THR A 38 15.26 16.91 6.33
CA THR A 38 15.55 15.78 7.23
C THR A 38 14.28 15.12 7.76
N GLN A 39 13.24 15.90 8.05
CA GLN A 39 11.97 15.39 8.55
C GLN A 39 11.16 14.68 7.46
N GLU A 40 11.16 15.21 6.23
CA GLU A 40 10.57 14.53 5.08
C GLU A 40 11.26 13.21 4.78
N LEU A 41 12.59 13.19 4.81
CA LEU A 41 13.37 11.96 4.65
C LEU A 41 13.02 10.93 5.72
N ARG A 42 12.94 11.31 7.01
CA ARG A 42 12.52 10.41 8.09
C ARG A 42 11.09 9.88 7.89
N HIS A 43 10.19 10.70 7.37
CA HIS A 43 8.83 10.27 7.06
C HIS A 43 8.78 9.25 5.91
N ILE A 44 9.61 9.45 4.88
CA ILE A 44 9.76 8.51 3.76
C ILE A 44 10.39 7.21 4.25
N GLU A 45 11.45 7.29 5.05
CA GLU A 45 12.11 6.13 5.68
C GLU A 45 11.13 5.35 6.55
N ALA A 46 10.32 6.01 7.40
CA ALA A 46 9.33 5.32 8.24
C ALA A 46 8.26 4.59 7.40
N ARG A 47 7.84 5.16 6.27
CA ARG A 47 6.91 4.50 5.34
C ARG A 47 7.54 3.31 4.63
N LEU A 48 8.81 3.42 4.27
CA LEU A 48 9.58 2.37 3.60
C LEU A 48 10.06 1.29 4.58
N ALA A 49 10.25 1.61 5.86
CA ALA A 49 10.78 0.71 6.88
C ALA A 49 9.94 -0.56 7.02
N ALA A 50 8.62 -0.44 6.98
CA ALA A 50 7.73 -1.60 7.01
C ALA A 50 7.87 -2.48 5.75
N ILE A 51 8.11 -1.87 4.59
CA ILE A 51 8.29 -2.59 3.30
C ILE A 51 9.65 -3.30 3.30
N VAL A 52 10.69 -2.62 3.76
CA VAL A 52 12.06 -3.14 3.85
C VAL A 52 12.17 -4.23 4.93
N ALA A 53 11.47 -4.08 6.05
CA ALA A 53 11.40 -5.11 7.09
C ALA A 53 10.67 -6.37 6.62
N GLU A 54 9.57 -6.21 5.87
CA GLU A 54 8.84 -7.34 5.26
C GLU A 54 9.70 -8.04 4.19
N ALA A 55 10.40 -7.26 3.34
CA ALA A 55 11.30 -7.79 2.32
C ALA A 55 12.54 -8.49 2.89
N ASN A 56 13.06 -8.05 4.04
CA ASN A 56 14.18 -8.68 4.75
C ASN A 56 13.75 -9.84 5.67
N SER A 57 12.45 -10.14 5.77
CA SER A 57 11.98 -11.30 6.53
C SER A 57 12.55 -12.58 5.93
N ARG A 58 13.19 -13.40 6.77
CA ARG A 58 13.72 -14.71 6.37
C ARG A 58 12.63 -15.71 5.99
N ASP A 59 11.38 -15.45 6.38
CA ASP A 59 10.23 -16.27 6.02
C ASP A 59 9.74 -15.97 4.59
N PRO A 60 9.74 -16.96 3.66
CA PRO A 60 9.29 -16.77 2.28
C PRO A 60 7.82 -16.36 2.14
N TRP A 61 6.97 -16.70 3.12
CA TRP A 61 5.54 -16.40 3.05
C TRP A 61 5.27 -14.94 3.42
N THR A 62 5.94 -14.43 4.46
CA THR A 62 5.86 -13.03 4.89
C THR A 62 6.48 -12.08 3.88
N SER A 63 7.66 -12.42 3.33
CA SER A 63 8.34 -11.58 2.33
C SER A 63 7.62 -11.49 0.98
N ARG A 64 6.75 -12.47 0.68
CA ARG A 64 6.01 -12.55 -0.59
C ARG A 64 4.52 -12.32 -0.44
N ALA A 65 4.05 -11.85 0.72
CA ALA A 65 2.63 -11.65 0.98
C ALA A 65 1.98 -10.63 0.02
N ARG A 66 2.68 -9.55 -0.37
CA ARG A 66 2.15 -8.57 -1.34
C ARG A 66 2.18 -9.08 -2.79
N PRO A 67 3.27 -9.70 -3.28
CA PRO A 67 3.30 -10.29 -4.62
C PRO A 67 2.42 -11.54 -4.79
N SER A 68 2.13 -12.29 -3.72
CA SER A 68 1.43 -13.58 -3.80
C SER A 68 0.02 -13.48 -4.36
N PHE A 69 -0.73 -12.42 -4.02
CA PHE A 69 -2.05 -12.18 -4.61
C PHE A 69 -1.96 -12.09 -6.14
N LEU A 70 -0.95 -11.37 -6.64
CA LEU A 70 -0.73 -11.18 -8.07
C LEU A 70 -0.38 -12.51 -8.75
N TYR A 71 0.39 -13.37 -8.08
CA TYR A 71 0.66 -14.73 -8.56
C TYR A 71 -0.60 -15.61 -8.62
N VAL A 72 -1.53 -15.50 -7.67
CA VAL A 72 -2.81 -16.23 -7.73
C VAL A 72 -3.62 -15.80 -8.96
N ILE A 73 -3.71 -14.50 -9.22
CA ILE A 73 -4.40 -13.98 -10.41
C ILE A 73 -3.71 -14.49 -11.69
N TYR A 74 -2.38 -14.47 -11.75
CA TYR A 74 -1.65 -15.01 -12.89
C TYR A 74 -1.89 -16.50 -13.09
N ILE A 75 -1.96 -17.30 -12.03
CA ILE A 75 -2.30 -18.72 -12.12
C ILE A 75 -3.71 -18.89 -12.70
N MET A 76 -4.70 -18.13 -12.21
CA MET A 76 -6.07 -18.17 -12.75
C MET A 76 -6.13 -17.82 -14.23
N LEU A 77 -5.39 -16.79 -14.66
CA LEU A 77 -5.33 -16.37 -16.06
C LEU A 77 -4.60 -17.39 -16.93
N LEU A 78 -3.43 -17.88 -16.48
CA LEU A 78 -2.63 -18.85 -17.22
C LEU A 78 -3.32 -20.21 -17.31
N TRP A 79 -4.24 -20.54 -16.40
CA TRP A 79 -5.09 -21.73 -16.49
C TRP A 79 -5.97 -21.75 -17.75
N SER A 80 -6.21 -20.60 -18.39
CA SER A 80 -6.90 -20.54 -19.68
C SER A 80 -6.12 -21.22 -20.82
N LEU A 81 -4.78 -21.24 -20.75
CA LEU A 81 -3.93 -21.86 -21.78
C LEU A 81 -4.11 -23.39 -21.87
N PRO A 82 -3.94 -24.18 -20.78
CA PRO A 82 -4.17 -25.62 -20.84
C PRO A 82 -5.64 -25.95 -21.16
N MET A 83 -6.60 -25.14 -20.69
CA MET A 83 -8.01 -25.31 -21.06
C MET A 83 -8.28 -25.03 -22.55
N GLY A 84 -7.60 -24.05 -23.13
CA GLY A 84 -7.67 -23.77 -24.57
C GLY A 84 -7.08 -24.90 -25.41
N VAL A 85 -5.95 -25.46 -24.98
CA VAL A 85 -5.36 -26.66 -25.62
C VAL A 85 -6.32 -27.84 -25.50
N LEU A 86 -6.87 -28.10 -24.30
CA LEU A 86 -7.86 -29.16 -24.10
C LEU A 86 -9.08 -28.98 -24.99
N ALA A 87 -9.59 -27.75 -25.13
CA ALA A 87 -10.74 -27.46 -25.98
C ALA A 87 -10.46 -27.73 -27.46
N ALA A 88 -9.22 -27.56 -27.92
CA ALA A 88 -8.84 -27.86 -29.30
C ALA A 88 -8.86 -29.37 -29.61
N PHE A 89 -8.55 -30.23 -28.63
CA PHE A 89 -8.52 -31.69 -28.80
C PHE A 89 -9.83 -32.37 -28.39
N ASN A 90 -10.49 -31.89 -27.33
CA ASN A 90 -11.74 -32.43 -26.81
C ASN A 90 -12.64 -31.29 -26.28
N PRO A 91 -13.44 -30.67 -27.17
CA PRO A 91 -14.29 -29.54 -26.80
C PRO A 91 -15.43 -29.93 -25.83
N ALA A 92 -15.91 -31.18 -25.88
CA ALA A 92 -16.97 -31.65 -25.00
C ALA A 92 -16.49 -31.69 -23.54
N THR A 93 -15.35 -32.32 -23.28
CA THR A 93 -14.75 -32.37 -21.94
C THR A 93 -14.37 -30.98 -21.42
N ALA A 94 -13.83 -30.11 -22.28
CA ALA A 94 -13.52 -28.74 -21.89
C ALA A 94 -14.78 -27.96 -21.45
N LYS A 95 -15.91 -28.17 -22.15
CA LYS A 95 -17.20 -27.56 -21.80
C LYS A 95 -17.73 -28.10 -20.46
N ASP A 96 -17.68 -29.41 -20.24
CA ASP A 96 -18.16 -30.02 -19.00
C ASP A 96 -17.36 -29.54 -17.79
N ILE A 97 -16.03 -29.43 -17.93
CA ILE A 97 -15.15 -28.85 -16.90
C ILE A 97 -15.54 -27.39 -16.62
N ALA A 98 -15.71 -26.57 -17.66
CA ALA A 98 -16.07 -25.17 -17.49
C ALA A 98 -17.44 -25.00 -16.81
N ILE A 99 -18.42 -25.83 -17.14
CA ILE A 99 -19.73 -25.85 -16.48
C ILE A 99 -19.58 -26.25 -15.01
N GLY A 100 -18.85 -27.33 -14.72
CA GLY A 100 -18.60 -27.79 -13.35
C GLY A 100 -17.89 -26.74 -12.49
N MET A 101 -16.86 -26.07 -13.03
CA MET A 101 -16.16 -24.99 -12.34
C MET A 101 -17.09 -23.80 -12.06
N ASN A 102 -17.90 -23.38 -13.03
CA ASN A 102 -18.86 -22.30 -12.82
C ASN A 102 -19.93 -22.68 -11.80
N ALA A 103 -20.44 -23.91 -11.83
CA ALA A 103 -21.42 -24.39 -10.87
C ALA A 103 -20.84 -24.42 -9.45
N TYR A 104 -19.59 -24.88 -9.29
CA TYR A 104 -18.90 -24.88 -8.01
C TYR A 104 -18.71 -23.46 -7.45
N LEU A 105 -18.19 -22.53 -8.27
CA LEU A 105 -17.94 -21.15 -7.86
C LEU A 105 -19.23 -20.38 -7.54
N ASN A 106 -20.28 -20.56 -8.35
CA ASN A 106 -21.59 -19.95 -8.07
C ASN A 106 -22.32 -20.63 -6.90
N GLY A 107 -21.93 -21.86 -6.54
CA GLY A 107 -22.44 -22.56 -5.37
C GLY A 107 -21.85 -22.06 -4.04
N LEU A 108 -20.79 -21.26 -4.08
CA LEU A 108 -20.21 -20.65 -2.88
C LEU A 108 -21.11 -19.51 -2.39
N PRO A 109 -21.58 -19.53 -1.12
CA PRO A 109 -22.45 -18.49 -0.59
C PRO A 109 -21.82 -17.10 -0.69
N GLU A 110 -22.60 -16.13 -1.19
CA GLU A 110 -22.22 -14.71 -1.23
C GLU A 110 -21.69 -14.17 0.12
N PRO A 111 -22.23 -14.58 1.29
CA PRO A 111 -21.67 -14.19 2.59
C PRO A 111 -20.18 -14.53 2.78
N LEU A 112 -19.66 -15.59 2.15
CA LEU A 112 -18.23 -15.92 2.22
C LEU A 112 -17.38 -14.92 1.44
N TYR A 113 -17.85 -14.49 0.26
CA TYR A 113 -17.21 -13.45 -0.53
C TYR A 113 -17.30 -12.09 0.17
N ALA A 114 -18.45 -11.77 0.77
CA ALA A 114 -18.62 -10.58 1.58
C ALA A 114 -17.70 -10.60 2.82
N LEU A 115 -17.56 -11.74 3.51
CA LEU A 115 -16.65 -11.89 4.64
C LEU A 115 -15.19 -11.71 4.21
N PHE A 116 -14.78 -12.29 3.08
CA PHE A 116 -13.44 -12.11 2.53
C PHE A 116 -13.16 -10.65 2.16
N GLY A 117 -14.09 -10.00 1.45
CA GLY A 117 -13.98 -8.59 1.06
C GLY A 117 -13.99 -7.64 2.26
N THR A 118 -14.86 -7.88 3.24
CA THR A 118 -14.91 -7.11 4.49
C THR A 118 -13.68 -7.34 5.37
N GLY A 119 -13.09 -8.54 5.40
CA GLY A 119 -11.82 -8.78 6.09
C GLY A 119 -10.65 -8.03 5.45
N TYR A 120 -10.57 -8.07 4.12
CA TYR A 120 -9.51 -7.41 3.35
C TYR A 120 -9.60 -5.87 3.45
N LEU A 121 -10.79 -5.31 3.25
CA LEU A 121 -11.03 -3.87 3.36
C LEU A 121 -11.09 -3.41 4.82
N GLY A 122 -11.66 -4.20 5.71
CA GLY A 122 -11.77 -3.91 7.14
C GLY A 122 -10.42 -3.75 7.83
N TYR A 123 -9.40 -4.55 7.46
CA TYR A 123 -8.05 -4.35 7.96
C TYR A 123 -7.47 -2.99 7.55
N THR A 124 -7.67 -2.60 6.29
CA THR A 124 -7.21 -1.29 5.81
C THR A 124 -7.96 -0.14 6.48
N ALA A 125 -9.27 -0.26 6.66
CA ALA A 125 -10.10 0.71 7.37
C ALA A 125 -9.71 0.83 8.85
N ALA A 126 -9.52 -0.29 9.56
CA ALA A 126 -9.09 -0.31 10.96
C ALA A 126 -7.71 0.34 11.15
N ARG A 127 -6.77 0.09 10.23
CA ARG A 127 -5.43 0.67 10.26
C ARG A 127 -5.42 2.17 9.93
N GLN A 128 -6.30 2.63 9.02
CA GLN A 128 -6.48 4.06 8.77
C GLN A 128 -7.16 4.75 9.95
N TRP A 129 -8.15 4.10 10.57
CA TRP A 129 -8.81 4.61 11.78
C TRP A 129 -7.84 4.77 12.95
N GLY A 130 -6.94 3.80 13.18
CA GLY A 130 -5.88 3.87 14.18
C GLY A 130 -4.94 5.07 13.98
N LYS A 131 -4.57 5.38 12.73
CA LYS A 131 -3.77 6.54 12.38
C LYS A 131 -4.50 7.87 12.58
N VAL A 132 -5.77 7.94 12.18
CA VAL A 132 -6.59 9.17 12.33
C VAL A 132 -6.86 9.47 13.80
N LYS A 133 -7.02 8.44 14.64
CA LYS A 133 -7.21 8.61 16.10
C LYS A 133 -5.91 8.77 16.90
N GLY A 134 -4.74 8.71 16.25
CA GLY A 134 -3.44 8.89 16.91
C GLY A 134 -3.05 7.77 17.88
N VAL A 135 -3.67 6.59 17.75
CA VAL A 135 -3.41 5.42 18.62
C VAL A 135 -2.25 4.57 18.09
N GLU A 136 -1.99 4.63 16.78
CA GLU A 136 -0.79 4.09 16.14
C GLU A 136 0.05 5.23 15.54
N ARG A 137 1.32 5.34 15.93
CA ARG A 137 2.33 6.23 15.32
C ARG A 137 3.08 5.51 14.21
#